data_AF-A0A7S2WS43-F1
#
_entry.id   AF-A0A7S2WS43-F1
#
_cell.length_a   1.000
_cell.length_b   1.000
_cell.length_c   1.000
_cell.angle_alpha   90.00
_cell.angle_beta   90.00
_cell.angle_gamma   90.00
#
_symmetry.space_group_name_H-M   'P 1'
#
loop_
_entity.id
_entity.type
_entity.pdbx_description
1 polymer ?
#
loop_
_entity_poly.entity_id
_entity_poly.type
_entity_poly.pdbx_seq_one_letter_code
_entity_poly.pdbx_strand_id
1 'polypeptide(L)'
;APELDPRRAWPFPKGLDHDSVDRLAVVSLAGVMAELIEYGTGEGGFADLSQLQNILDVSNPPMTDDEQQNRVRWASVMAITTLRNHQGALEALVEAMEAGAPVGECIRAIEECPDAQGVTAEFAAKQAARRGDGPGWLERILLGPSRQELEEREQKRRRRVAGSRGGESEEDGRGEGGALLSEDEVLPLAAISTLGFLFL
;
A
#
# COMPACT_ATOMS: atom_id res chain seq x y z
N ALA A 1 31.46 -15.52 -14.04
CA ALA A 1 30.69 -15.63 -15.30
C ALA A 1 29.86 -14.36 -15.46
N PRO A 2 29.81 -13.74 -16.65
CA PRO A 2 29.03 -12.52 -16.94
C PRO A 2 27.50 -12.75 -16.98
N GLU A 3 27.00 -13.85 -16.40
CA GLU A 3 25.60 -14.32 -16.45
C GLU A 3 24.71 -13.80 -15.31
N LEU A 4 25.26 -12.98 -14.39
CA LEU A 4 24.53 -12.42 -13.25
C LEU A 4 24.36 -10.90 -13.33
N ASP A 5 24.49 -10.32 -14.53
CA ASP A 5 24.08 -8.93 -14.76
C ASP A 5 22.56 -8.90 -14.96
N PRO A 6 21.76 -8.31 -14.03
CA PRO A 6 20.32 -8.22 -14.16
C PRO A 6 19.86 -7.40 -15.38
N ARG A 7 20.76 -6.65 -16.04
CA ARG A 7 20.50 -6.01 -17.35
C ARG A 7 20.64 -6.98 -18.54
N ARG A 8 21.14 -8.20 -18.32
CA ARG A 8 21.45 -9.20 -19.36
C ARG A 8 20.77 -10.55 -19.17
N ALA A 9 20.35 -10.90 -17.96
CA ALA A 9 19.63 -12.15 -17.68
C ALA A 9 18.26 -11.84 -17.06
N TRP A 10 17.22 -12.44 -17.67
CA TRP A 10 15.79 -12.47 -17.33
C TRP A 10 15.16 -11.23 -16.64
N PRO A 11 14.13 -10.59 -17.22
CA PRO A 11 13.41 -10.91 -18.46
C PRO A 11 13.99 -10.14 -19.66
N PHE A 12 15.04 -10.72 -20.27
CA PHE A 12 15.67 -10.34 -21.54
C PHE A 12 16.28 -8.93 -21.70
N PRO A 13 17.25 -8.76 -22.63
CA PRO A 13 17.86 -7.47 -23.02
C PRO A 13 16.90 -6.44 -23.65
N LYS A 14 15.58 -6.71 -23.63
CA LYS A 14 14.53 -5.87 -24.19
C LYS A 14 13.64 -5.23 -23.12
N GLY A 15 13.87 -5.46 -21.81
CA GLY A 15 13.01 -4.90 -20.77
C GLY A 15 11.59 -5.48 -20.75
N LEU A 16 10.78 -5.01 -19.80
CA LEU A 16 9.38 -5.42 -19.62
C LEU A 16 8.44 -4.59 -20.48
N ASP A 17 7.54 -5.23 -21.22
CA ASP A 17 6.45 -4.51 -21.88
C ASP A 17 5.51 -3.88 -20.84
N HIS A 18 4.78 -2.85 -21.26
CA HIS A 18 3.92 -2.08 -20.35
C HIS A 18 2.79 -2.91 -19.72
N ASP A 19 2.24 -3.92 -20.41
CA ASP A 19 1.19 -4.79 -19.85
C ASP A 19 1.75 -5.72 -18.75
N SER A 20 2.97 -6.23 -18.94
CA SER A 20 3.69 -6.96 -17.89
C SER A 20 4.01 -6.06 -16.69
N VAL A 21 4.47 -4.83 -16.93
CA VAL A 21 4.72 -3.84 -15.85
C VAL A 21 3.43 -3.56 -15.08
N ASP A 22 2.30 -3.39 -15.75
CA ASP A 22 1.01 -3.09 -15.12
C ASP A 22 0.57 -4.21 -14.17
N ARG A 23 0.68 -5.46 -14.61
CA ARG A 23 0.32 -6.62 -13.76
C ARG A 23 1.24 -6.75 -12.56
N LEU A 24 2.54 -6.61 -12.78
CA LEU A 24 3.53 -6.67 -11.71
C LEU A 24 3.36 -5.51 -10.72
N ALA A 25 3.01 -4.31 -11.20
CA ALA A 25 2.73 -3.16 -10.36
C ALA A 25 1.53 -3.39 -9.45
N VAL A 26 0.44 -3.97 -9.98
CA VAL A 26 -0.73 -4.32 -9.16
C VAL A 26 -0.38 -5.37 -8.11
N VAL A 27 0.39 -6.39 -8.47
CA VAL A 27 0.80 -7.46 -7.52
C VAL A 27 1.74 -6.91 -6.44
N SER A 28 2.74 -6.11 -6.80
CA SER A 28 3.66 -5.47 -5.84
C SER A 28 2.91 -4.57 -4.86
N LEU A 29 1.85 -3.87 -5.29
CA LEU A 29 1.06 -3.02 -4.40
C LEU A 29 -0.01 -3.79 -3.61
N ALA A 30 -0.35 -5.01 -3.98
CA ALA A 30 -1.46 -5.73 -3.35
C ALA A 30 -1.25 -5.95 -1.84
N GLY A 31 -0.03 -6.25 -1.41
CA GLY A 31 0.29 -6.44 0.02
C GLY A 31 0.06 -5.18 0.85
N VAL A 32 0.73 -4.08 0.48
CA VAL A 32 0.58 -2.79 1.18
C VAL A 32 -0.86 -2.25 1.11
N MET A 33 -1.58 -2.49 0.01
CA MET A 33 -2.97 -2.08 -0.11
C MET A 33 -3.90 -2.94 0.76
N ALA A 34 -3.60 -4.23 0.96
CA ALA A 34 -4.34 -5.08 1.89
C ALA A 34 -4.14 -4.62 3.34
N GLU A 35 -2.90 -4.32 3.73
CA GLU A 35 -2.59 -3.74 5.05
C GLU A 35 -3.31 -2.40 5.26
N LEU A 36 -3.31 -1.53 4.24
CA LEU A 36 -4.01 -0.25 4.29
C LEU A 36 -5.53 -0.43 4.44
N ILE A 37 -6.12 -1.42 3.78
CA ILE A 37 -7.56 -1.72 3.90
C ILE A 37 -7.92 -2.17 5.31
N GLU A 38 -7.07 -2.98 5.96
CA GLU A 38 -7.36 -3.61 7.24
C GLU A 38 -6.97 -2.71 8.44
N TYR A 39 -5.75 -2.18 8.44
CA TYR A 39 -5.18 -1.47 9.59
C TYR A 39 -5.11 0.04 9.41
N GLY A 40 -5.34 0.55 8.19
CA GLY A 40 -5.24 1.98 7.88
C GLY A 40 -3.80 2.51 7.83
N THR A 41 -2.81 1.64 7.95
CA THR A 41 -1.38 1.93 7.83
C THR A 41 -0.68 0.76 7.16
N GLY A 42 0.17 1.03 6.17
CA GLY A 42 1.05 0.02 5.56
C GLY A 42 2.47 0.25 6.03
N GLU A 43 2.91 -0.50 7.05
CA GLU A 43 4.27 -0.39 7.62
C GLU A 43 5.24 -1.41 6.99
N GLY A 44 4.73 -2.48 6.33
CA GLY A 44 5.54 -3.56 5.78
C GLY A 44 5.97 -3.39 4.31
N GLY A 45 5.47 -2.36 3.61
CA GLY A 45 5.51 -2.28 2.15
C GLY A 45 6.81 -1.78 1.51
N PHE A 46 7.84 -1.41 2.29
CA PHE A 46 9.06 -0.80 1.73
C PHE A 46 9.79 -1.72 0.72
N ALA A 47 9.88 -3.01 1.03
CA ALA A 47 10.51 -3.98 0.14
C ALA A 47 9.74 -4.12 -1.18
N ASP A 48 8.42 -4.14 -1.13
CA ASP A 48 7.55 -4.24 -2.30
C ASP A 48 7.60 -2.98 -3.17
N LEU A 49 7.66 -1.79 -2.56
CA LEU A 49 7.83 -0.52 -3.27
C LEU A 49 9.19 -0.41 -3.94
N SER A 50 10.26 -0.87 -3.28
CA SER A 50 11.59 -0.94 -3.88
C SER A 50 11.62 -1.91 -5.07
N GLN A 51 10.95 -3.06 -4.96
CA GLN A 51 10.80 -3.99 -6.08
C GLN A 51 10.01 -3.38 -7.23
N LEU A 52 8.93 -2.64 -6.93
CA LEU A 52 8.13 -1.93 -7.93
C LEU A 52 8.97 -0.90 -8.69
N GLN A 53 9.81 -0.12 -8.02
CA GLN A 53 10.68 0.84 -8.69
C GLN A 53 11.59 0.15 -9.70
N ASN A 54 12.21 -0.98 -9.31
CA ASN A 54 13.04 -1.77 -10.24
C ASN A 54 12.24 -2.29 -11.45
N ILE A 55 10.97 -2.69 -11.27
CA ILE A 55 10.09 -3.13 -12.35
C ILE A 55 9.79 -1.99 -13.34
N LEU A 56 9.53 -0.77 -12.82
CA LEU A 56 9.27 0.41 -13.64
C LEU A 56 10.52 0.84 -14.42
N ASP A 57 11.70 0.79 -13.78
CA ASP A 57 12.98 1.18 -14.38
C ASP A 57 13.39 0.28 -15.55
N VAL A 58 13.00 -0.99 -15.55
CA VAL A 58 13.30 -1.95 -16.62
C VAL A 58 12.22 -2.00 -17.70
N SER A 59 11.25 -1.08 -17.68
CA SER A 59 10.21 -0.98 -18.70
C SER A 59 10.76 -0.68 -20.09
N ASN A 60 10.10 -1.23 -21.11
CA ASN A 60 10.40 -0.99 -22.51
C ASN A 60 9.11 -0.88 -23.34
N PRO A 61 8.86 0.27 -24.00
CA PRO A 61 9.68 1.48 -24.01
C PRO A 61 9.83 2.10 -22.61
N PRO A 62 10.94 2.82 -22.34
CA PRO A 62 11.19 3.43 -21.03
C PRO A 62 10.10 4.45 -20.71
N MET A 63 9.63 4.43 -19.46
CA MET A 63 8.64 5.37 -18.95
C MET A 63 9.31 6.62 -18.39
N THR A 64 8.70 7.77 -18.64
CA THR A 64 9.00 9.03 -17.93
C THR A 64 8.56 8.94 -16.46
N ASP A 65 9.12 9.79 -15.61
CA ASP A 65 8.76 9.86 -14.18
C ASP A 65 7.25 10.07 -13.98
N ASP A 66 6.62 10.93 -14.79
CA ASP A 66 5.17 11.18 -14.74
C ASP A 66 4.35 9.93 -15.11
N GLU A 67 4.78 9.18 -16.14
CA GLU A 67 4.14 7.93 -16.54
C GLU A 67 4.27 6.85 -15.46
N GLN A 68 5.45 6.77 -14.81
CA GLN A 68 5.67 5.86 -13.70
C GLN A 68 4.77 6.22 -12.51
N GLN A 69 4.72 7.48 -12.12
CA GLN A 69 3.83 7.92 -11.03
C GLN A 69 2.36 7.67 -11.34
N ASN A 70 1.92 7.92 -12.58
CA ASN A 70 0.57 7.62 -13.01
C ASN A 70 0.29 6.10 -12.96
N ARG A 71 1.28 5.26 -13.29
CA ARG A 71 1.17 3.81 -13.16
C ARG A 71 0.99 3.36 -11.73
N VAL A 72 1.78 3.90 -10.80
CA VAL A 72 1.67 3.59 -9.38
C VAL A 72 0.28 3.96 -8.86
N ARG A 73 -0.24 5.14 -9.22
CA ARG A 73 -1.61 5.57 -8.85
C ARG A 73 -2.67 4.61 -9.39
N TRP A 74 -2.61 4.29 -10.68
CA TRP A 74 -3.55 3.36 -11.31
C TRP A 74 -3.47 1.97 -10.67
N ALA A 75 -2.27 1.43 -10.49
CA ALA A 75 -2.06 0.10 -9.93
C ALA A 75 -2.53 0.03 -8.47
N SER A 76 -2.40 1.12 -7.70
CA SER A 76 -2.95 1.22 -6.34
C SER A 76 -4.48 1.07 -6.33
N VAL A 77 -5.17 1.79 -7.23
CA VAL A 77 -6.64 1.70 -7.36
C VAL A 77 -7.06 0.31 -7.80
N MET A 78 -6.34 -0.29 -8.76
CA MET A 78 -6.62 -1.64 -9.24
C MET A 78 -6.41 -2.70 -8.16
N ALA A 79 -5.33 -2.62 -7.38
CA ALA A 79 -5.08 -3.50 -6.25
C ALA A 79 -6.21 -3.40 -5.22
N ILE A 80 -6.55 -2.18 -4.77
CA ILE A 80 -7.67 -1.94 -3.83
C ILE A 80 -8.98 -2.50 -4.38
N THR A 81 -9.28 -2.26 -5.66
CA THR A 81 -10.52 -2.70 -6.31
C THR A 81 -10.59 -4.23 -6.35
N THR A 82 -9.47 -4.88 -6.70
CA THR A 82 -9.38 -6.34 -6.73
C THR A 82 -9.59 -6.93 -5.34
N LEU A 83 -8.89 -6.40 -4.32
CA LEU A 83 -9.02 -6.86 -2.94
C LEU A 83 -10.46 -6.67 -2.40
N ARG A 84 -11.12 -5.56 -2.76
CA ARG A 84 -12.52 -5.29 -2.38
C ARG A 84 -13.53 -6.19 -3.09
N ASN A 85 -13.28 -6.50 -4.35
CA ASN A 85 -14.19 -7.35 -5.13
C ASN A 85 -14.06 -8.84 -4.74
N HIS A 86 -12.99 -9.20 -4.04
CA HIS A 86 -12.67 -10.58 -3.67
C HIS A 86 -12.40 -10.74 -2.15
N GLN A 87 -13.18 -10.03 -1.32
CA GLN A 87 -12.96 -9.99 0.12
C GLN A 87 -13.12 -11.36 0.80
N GLY A 88 -14.08 -12.18 0.37
CA GLY A 88 -14.26 -13.51 0.95
C GLY A 88 -13.15 -14.49 0.58
N ALA A 89 -12.62 -14.42 -0.65
CA ALA A 89 -11.45 -15.19 -1.04
C ALA A 89 -10.18 -14.75 -0.30
N LEU A 90 -10.01 -13.44 -0.10
CA LEU A 90 -8.91 -12.89 0.70
C LEU A 90 -8.98 -13.37 2.16
N GLU A 91 -10.16 -13.36 2.77
CA GLU A 91 -10.35 -13.86 4.13
C GLU A 91 -10.02 -15.36 4.24
N ALA A 92 -10.48 -16.18 3.29
CA ALA A 92 -10.17 -17.61 3.27
C ALA A 92 -8.65 -17.86 3.14
N LEU A 93 -7.96 -17.06 2.31
CA LEU A 93 -6.51 -17.08 2.21
C LEU A 93 -5.84 -16.72 3.54
N VAL A 94 -6.28 -15.64 4.20
CA VAL A 94 -5.73 -15.20 5.49
C VAL A 94 -5.89 -16.30 6.54
N GLU A 95 -7.06 -16.93 6.64
CA GLU A 95 -7.30 -18.02 7.59
C GLU A 95 -6.38 -19.23 7.34
N ALA A 96 -6.17 -19.61 6.08
CA ALA A 96 -5.25 -20.68 5.72
C ALA A 96 -3.80 -20.32 6.09
N MET A 97 -3.38 -19.08 5.83
CA MET A 97 -2.04 -18.59 6.17
C MET A 97 -1.82 -18.49 7.68
N GLU A 98 -2.80 -18.01 8.44
CA GLU A 98 -2.77 -17.95 9.92
C GLU A 98 -2.66 -19.34 10.54
N ALA A 99 -3.29 -20.34 9.93
CA ALA A 99 -3.15 -21.74 10.32
C ALA A 99 -1.79 -22.37 9.94
N GLY A 100 -0.91 -21.62 9.27
CA GLY A 100 0.39 -22.11 8.80
C GLY A 100 0.28 -23.11 7.65
N ALA A 101 -0.80 -23.04 6.86
CA ALA A 101 -1.00 -23.95 5.74
C ALA A 101 0.07 -23.74 4.65
N PRO A 102 0.47 -24.80 3.92
CA PRO A 102 1.40 -24.67 2.80
C PRO A 102 0.75 -23.91 1.63
N VAL A 103 1.56 -23.33 0.75
CA VAL A 103 1.07 -22.48 -0.38
C VAL A 103 0.00 -23.17 -1.23
N GLY A 104 0.13 -24.48 -1.49
CA GLY A 104 -0.89 -25.22 -2.26
C GLY A 104 -2.26 -25.24 -1.59
N GLU A 105 -2.29 -25.26 -0.24
CA GLU A 105 -3.52 -25.19 0.54
C GLU A 105 -4.10 -23.77 0.56
N CYS A 106 -3.24 -22.75 0.57
CA CYS A 106 -3.66 -21.36 0.41
C CYS A 106 -4.33 -21.12 -0.96
N ILE A 107 -3.77 -21.68 -2.04
CA ILE A 107 -4.38 -21.60 -3.38
C ILE A 107 -5.73 -22.31 -3.37
N ARG A 108 -5.81 -23.51 -2.80
CA ARG A 108 -7.06 -24.25 -2.68
C ARG A 108 -8.13 -23.47 -1.91
N ALA A 109 -7.76 -22.82 -0.80
CA ALA A 109 -8.68 -21.99 -0.02
C ALA A 109 -9.28 -20.83 -0.83
N ILE A 110 -8.50 -20.24 -1.74
CA ILE A 110 -8.98 -19.21 -2.68
C ILE A 110 -9.94 -19.82 -3.71
N GLU A 111 -9.55 -20.93 -4.35
CA GLU A 111 -10.30 -21.55 -5.45
C GLU A 111 -11.63 -22.18 -4.99
N GLU A 112 -11.65 -22.76 -3.78
CA GLU A 112 -12.82 -23.42 -3.20
C GLU A 112 -13.69 -22.46 -2.37
N CYS A 113 -13.36 -21.17 -2.33
CA CYS A 113 -14.12 -20.19 -1.56
C CYS A 113 -15.56 -20.05 -2.10
N PRO A 114 -16.59 -20.39 -1.32
CA PRO A 114 -17.98 -20.39 -1.78
C PRO A 114 -18.54 -18.97 -1.99
N ASP A 115 -18.00 -17.99 -1.26
CA ASP A 115 -18.33 -16.57 -1.39
C ASP A 115 -17.07 -15.76 -1.65
N ALA A 116 -16.46 -15.95 -2.81
CA ALA A 116 -15.21 -15.26 -3.15
C ALA A 116 -15.33 -13.74 -3.06
N GLN A 117 -16.52 -13.17 -3.31
CA GLN A 117 -16.75 -11.73 -3.27
C GLN A 117 -16.99 -11.18 -1.86
N GLY A 118 -17.38 -12.03 -0.90
CA GLY A 118 -17.75 -11.59 0.45
C GLY A 118 -19.09 -10.86 0.50
N VAL A 119 -20.06 -11.23 -0.36
CA VAL A 119 -21.37 -10.56 -0.44
C VAL A 119 -22.41 -11.15 0.51
N THR A 120 -22.14 -12.30 1.12
CA THR A 120 -23.07 -12.98 2.00
C THR A 120 -23.24 -12.27 3.34
N ALA A 121 -24.42 -12.41 3.94
CA ALA A 121 -24.71 -11.88 5.27
C ALA A 121 -23.81 -12.51 6.36
N GLU A 122 -23.40 -13.76 6.16
CA GLU A 122 -22.46 -14.47 7.04
C GLU A 122 -21.07 -13.81 7.00
N PHE A 123 -20.56 -13.52 5.80
CA PHE A 123 -19.30 -12.79 5.65
C PHE A 123 -19.38 -11.40 6.28
N ALA A 124 -20.46 -10.65 6.03
CA ALA A 124 -20.67 -9.33 6.63
C ALA A 124 -20.69 -9.38 8.17
N ALA A 125 -21.33 -10.40 8.76
CA ALA A 125 -21.34 -10.60 10.20
C ALA A 125 -19.95 -10.95 10.75
N LYS A 126 -19.18 -11.78 10.05
CA LYS A 126 -17.79 -12.14 10.40
C LYS A 126 -16.87 -10.92 10.36
N GLN A 127 -16.98 -10.11 9.31
CA GLN A 127 -16.25 -8.85 9.17
C GLN A 127 -16.64 -7.82 10.22
N ALA A 128 -17.92 -7.71 10.57
CA ALA A 128 -18.39 -6.83 11.65
C ALA A 128 -17.93 -7.29 13.03
N ALA A 129 -17.66 -8.59 13.23
CA ALA A 129 -17.07 -9.09 14.47
C ALA A 129 -15.55 -8.81 14.56
N ARG A 130 -14.85 -8.75 13.42
CA ARG A 130 -13.40 -8.43 13.33
C ARG A 130 -13.13 -6.92 13.43
N ARG A 131 -13.89 -6.11 12.69
CA ARG A 131 -13.89 -4.64 12.83
C ARG A 131 -14.58 -4.30 14.15
N GLY A 132 -13.82 -4.04 15.22
CA GLY A 132 -14.39 -3.46 16.44
C GLY A 132 -15.16 -2.15 16.19
N ASP A 133 -15.68 -1.53 17.25
CA ASP A 133 -16.58 -0.33 17.20
C ASP A 133 -16.00 0.97 16.57
N GLY A 134 -14.85 0.91 15.88
CA GLY A 134 -14.18 2.08 15.31
C GLY A 134 -14.61 2.40 13.86
N PRO A 135 -14.59 3.70 13.47
CA PRO A 135 -14.79 4.09 12.08
C PRO A 135 -13.70 3.48 11.18
N GLY A 136 -14.09 3.07 9.96
CA GLY A 136 -13.14 2.50 9.01
C GLY A 136 -12.03 3.49 8.65
N TRP A 137 -10.84 3.01 8.26
CA TRP A 137 -9.69 3.89 7.95
C TRP A 137 -10.03 4.98 6.90
N LEU A 138 -10.88 4.65 5.91
CA LEU A 138 -11.40 5.60 4.91
C LEU A 138 -12.19 6.73 5.56
N GLU A 139 -13.02 6.40 6.54
CA GLU A 139 -13.77 7.36 7.34
C GLU A 139 -12.82 8.20 8.19
N ARG A 140 -11.75 7.60 8.71
CA ARG A 140 -10.69 8.30 9.48
C ARG A 140 -9.83 9.24 8.62
N ILE A 141 -9.59 8.89 7.37
CA ILE A 141 -8.87 9.75 6.41
C ILE A 141 -9.80 10.84 5.86
N LEU A 142 -11.06 10.52 5.56
CA LEU A 142 -12.03 11.45 4.98
C LEU A 142 -12.59 12.44 6.01
N LEU A 143 -12.94 11.97 7.20
CA LEU A 143 -13.50 12.79 8.30
C LEU A 143 -12.41 13.38 9.20
N GLY A 144 -11.16 12.95 9.04
CA GLY A 144 -10.06 13.31 9.91
C GLY A 144 -10.12 12.62 11.29
N PRO A 145 -9.14 12.90 12.17
CA PRO A 145 -9.13 12.34 13.51
C PRO A 145 -10.37 12.80 14.28
N SER A 146 -10.88 11.93 15.15
CA SER A 146 -11.99 12.28 16.04
C SER A 146 -11.62 13.47 16.93
N ARG A 147 -12.63 14.21 17.38
CA ARG A 147 -12.43 15.38 18.26
C ARG A 147 -11.61 15.04 19.52
N GLN A 148 -11.76 13.82 20.04
CA GLN A 148 -11.00 13.31 21.19
C GLN A 148 -9.52 13.09 20.85
N GLU A 149 -9.21 12.52 19.68
CA GLU A 149 -7.82 12.32 19.23
C GLU A 149 -7.11 13.66 18.95
N LEU A 150 -7.83 14.66 18.44
CA LEU A 150 -7.31 16.01 18.26
C LEU A 150 -6.96 16.65 19.61
N GLU A 151 -7.84 16.51 20.60
CA GLU A 151 -7.61 17.01 21.96
C GLU A 151 -6.40 16.30 22.63
N GLU A 152 -6.26 14.99 22.44
CA GLU A 152 -5.08 14.24 22.93
C GLU A 152 -3.77 14.66 22.24
N ARG A 153 -3.79 14.88 20.92
CA ARG A 153 -2.62 15.37 20.16
C ARG A 153 -2.24 16.78 20.59
N GLU A 154 -3.21 17.67 20.80
CA GLU A 154 -2.97 19.00 21.36
C GLU A 154 -2.38 18.92 22.76
N GLN A 155 -2.89 18.03 23.60
CA GLN A 155 -2.40 17.86 24.97
C GLN A 155 -0.99 17.26 24.99
N LYS A 156 -0.68 16.31 24.11
CA LYS A 156 0.66 15.75 23.92
C LYS A 156 1.65 16.79 23.35
N ARG A 157 1.19 17.65 22.43
CA ARG A 157 1.96 18.79 21.90
C ARG A 157 2.23 19.84 22.97
N ARG A 158 1.24 20.18 23.80
CA ARG A 158 1.41 21.07 24.96
C ARG A 158 2.42 20.52 25.97
N ARG A 159 2.42 19.20 26.22
CA ARG A 159 3.43 18.53 27.06
C ARG A 159 4.83 18.60 26.46
N ARG A 160 4.97 18.45 25.14
CA ARG A 160 6.27 18.61 24.45
C ARG A 160 6.79 20.04 24.49
N VAL A 161 5.93 21.03 24.26
CA VAL A 161 6.30 22.46 24.34
C VAL A 161 6.69 22.87 25.76
N ALA A 162 6.04 22.29 26.79
CA ALA A 162 6.43 22.49 28.18
C ALA A 162 7.80 21.85 28.51
N GLY A 163 8.24 20.83 27.77
CA GLY A 163 9.52 20.15 27.96
C GLY A 163 10.69 20.66 27.13
N SER A 164 10.46 21.51 26.12
CA SER A 164 11.48 21.89 25.12
C SER A 164 12.10 23.28 25.34
N ARG A 165 12.04 23.83 26.56
CA ARG A 165 12.62 25.15 26.88
C ARG A 165 14.09 25.06 27.33
N GLY A 166 14.90 24.28 26.62
CA GLY A 166 16.33 24.18 26.86
C GLY A 166 17.10 23.62 25.66
N GLY A 167 17.70 24.50 24.87
CA GLY A 167 18.74 24.18 23.89
C GLY A 167 18.49 24.73 22.48
N GLU A 168 19.00 25.94 22.20
CA GLU A 168 19.24 26.46 20.84
C GLU A 168 20.64 26.10 20.35
N SER A 169 20.79 26.01 19.02
CA SER A 169 21.97 26.17 18.11
C SER A 169 21.92 25.06 17.06
N GLU A 170 22.33 25.17 15.79
CA GLU A 170 22.55 26.21 14.78
C GLU A 170 22.87 25.39 13.48
N GLU A 171 22.92 26.04 12.33
CA GLU A 171 22.83 25.54 10.94
C GLU A 171 23.89 24.51 10.47
N ASP A 172 23.56 23.70 9.44
CA ASP A 172 24.37 23.62 8.19
C ASP A 172 23.58 22.97 7.03
N GLY A 173 23.90 23.39 5.79
CA GLY A 173 23.16 23.09 4.58
C GLY A 173 23.79 22.09 3.59
N ARG A 174 23.03 21.93 2.49
CA ARG A 174 23.34 21.32 1.18
C ARG A 174 23.66 19.82 1.12
N GLY A 175 22.74 19.11 0.48
CA GLY A 175 22.99 17.90 -0.29
C GLY A 175 21.79 17.62 -1.19
N GLU A 176 21.88 18.02 -2.47
CA GLU A 176 20.94 17.58 -3.52
C GLU A 176 21.14 16.07 -3.71
N GLY A 177 20.18 15.29 -3.21
CA GLY A 177 19.97 13.90 -3.56
C GLY A 177 18.49 13.75 -3.86
N GLY A 178 18.14 13.20 -5.03
CA GLY A 178 16.76 12.92 -5.41
C GLY A 178 16.08 12.12 -4.30
N ALA A 179 15.26 12.81 -3.51
CA ALA A 179 14.59 12.22 -2.38
C ALA A 179 13.44 11.38 -2.92
N LEU A 180 13.66 10.07 -2.93
CA LEU A 180 12.60 9.08 -2.84
C LEU A 180 11.63 9.53 -1.76
N LEU A 181 10.35 9.64 -2.14
CA LEU A 181 9.26 10.03 -1.26
C LEU A 181 9.36 9.28 0.07
N SER A 182 9.36 10.03 1.16
CA SER A 182 9.40 9.49 2.52
C SER A 182 8.17 8.61 2.78
N GLU A 183 8.27 7.61 3.67
CA GLU A 183 7.13 6.75 4.07
C GLU A 183 5.92 7.58 4.55
N ASP A 184 6.18 8.79 5.09
CA ASP A 184 5.20 9.79 5.51
C ASP A 184 4.54 10.56 4.35
N GLU A 185 5.08 10.52 3.13
CA GLU A 185 4.55 11.16 1.93
C GLU A 185 3.84 10.17 1.00
N VAL A 186 4.28 8.91 0.91
CA VAL A 186 3.71 7.92 -0.02
C VAL A 186 2.27 7.53 0.36
N LEU A 187 2.00 7.34 1.64
CA LEU A 187 0.68 6.97 2.15
C LEU A 187 -0.37 8.09 1.94
N PRO A 188 -0.09 9.37 2.25
CA PRO A 188 -0.98 10.46 1.89
C PRO A 188 -0.94 10.82 0.40
N LEU A 189 0.13 10.62 -0.37
CA LEU A 189 0.10 10.90 -1.83
C LEU A 189 -0.75 9.89 -2.60
N ALA A 190 -0.77 8.62 -2.19
CA ALA A 190 -1.70 7.63 -2.73
C ALA A 190 -3.16 7.95 -2.35
N ALA A 191 -3.40 8.47 -1.15
CA ALA A 191 -4.73 8.85 -0.65
C ALA A 191 -5.22 10.24 -1.11
N ILE A 192 -4.32 11.21 -1.32
CA ILE A 192 -4.62 12.58 -1.75
C ILE A 192 -4.71 12.65 -3.27
N SER A 193 -3.89 11.88 -4.00
CA SER A 193 -4.00 11.84 -5.47
C SER A 193 -5.25 11.11 -5.96
N THR A 194 -5.86 10.23 -5.16
CA THR A 194 -7.16 9.60 -5.48
C THR A 194 -8.35 10.53 -5.24
N LEU A 195 -8.19 11.58 -4.42
CA LEU A 195 -9.27 12.56 -4.16
C LEU A 195 -9.24 13.78 -5.09
N GLY A 196 -8.12 14.05 -5.80
CA GLY A 196 -8.05 15.09 -6.83
C GLY A 196 -8.76 14.75 -8.14
N PHE A 197 -9.10 13.47 -8.38
CA PHE A 197 -9.70 13.00 -9.64
C PHE A 197 -11.17 12.52 -9.52
N LEU A 198 -11.76 12.63 -8.33
CA LEU A 198 -13.19 12.36 -8.11
C LEU A 198 -14.05 13.65 -8.04
N PHE A 199 -13.46 14.79 -8.37
CA PHE A 199 -14.16 16.07 -8.55
C PHE A 199 -13.61 16.84 -9.78
N LEU A 200 -13.72 16.22 -10.96
CA LEU A 200 -13.75 16.89 -12.27
C LEU A 200 -14.36 15.97 -13.34
#